data_AF-A0A2A5E2F1-F1
#
_entry.id   AF-A0A2A5E2F1-F1
#
_cell.length_a   1.000
_cell.length_b   1.000
_cell.length_c   1.000
_cell.angle_alpha   90.00
_cell.angle_beta   90.00
_cell.angle_gamma   90.00
#
_symmetry.space_group_name_H-M   'P 1'
#
loop_
_entity.id
_entity.type
_entity.pdbx_description
1 polymer ?
#
loop_
_entity_poly.entity_id
_entity_poly.type
_entity_poly.pdbx_seq_one_letter_code
_entity_poly.pdbx_strand_id
1 'polypeptide(L)'
;MADPESEKESKSFFDSLTKSEKMLVILRDELYESSWDLMLKDLNSRLKGEPFIFKLADRIDSDIKCIDKIKSFEKKKNVNMGDFINLKSEGLSQ
;
A
#
# COMPACT_ATOMS: atom_id res chain seq x y z
N MET A 1 4.78 2.11 21.68
CA MET A 1 5.08 3.47 21.21
C MET A 1 6.13 3.32 20.13
N ALA A 2 5.77 3.62 18.88
CA ALA A 2 6.74 3.60 17.78
C ALA A 2 7.79 4.68 18.05
N ASP A 3 9.04 4.39 17.70
CA ASP A 3 10.14 5.32 17.84
C ASP A 3 9.86 6.57 16.97
N PRO A 4 9.99 7.80 17.50
CA PRO A 4 9.70 9.04 16.76
C PRO A 4 10.55 9.18 15.49
N GLU A 5 11.71 8.53 15.42
CA GLU A 5 12.54 8.48 14.21
C GLU A 5 11.92 7.56 13.14
N SER A 6 11.27 6.47 13.56
CA SER A 6 10.56 5.55 12.66
C SER A 6 9.31 6.16 12.06
N GLU A 7 8.62 7.03 12.80
CA GLU A 7 7.43 7.73 12.32
C GLU A 7 7.77 8.78 11.24
N LYS A 8 8.89 9.50 11.43
CA LYS A 8 9.39 10.47 10.46
C LYS A 8 9.87 9.81 9.17
N GLU A 9 10.62 8.72 9.27
CA GLU A 9 11.05 7.94 8.10
C GLU A 9 9.86 7.34 7.33
N SER A 10 8.84 6.86 8.04
CA SER A 10 7.63 6.31 7.43
C SER A 10 6.85 7.38 6.67
N LYS A 11 6.74 8.58 7.24
CA LYS A 11 6.12 9.73 6.56
C LYS A 11 6.89 10.16 5.31
N SER A 12 8.22 10.26 5.38
CA SER A 12 9.05 10.58 4.21
C SER A 12 8.96 9.51 3.12
N PHE A 13 8.90 8.24 3.49
CA PHE A 13 8.71 7.15 2.54
C PHE A 13 7.31 7.22 1.90
N PHE A 14 6.25 7.42 2.70
CA PHE A 14 4.89 7.62 2.19
C PHE A 14 4.80 8.83 1.24
N ASP A 15 5.48 9.93 1.56
CA ASP A 15 5.52 11.11 0.70
C ASP A 15 6.18 10.83 -0.66
N SER A 16 7.19 9.97 -0.69
CA SER A 16 7.86 9.54 -1.92
C SER A 16 7.02 8.62 -2.82
N LEU A 17 5.93 8.04 -2.30
CA LEU A 17 5.04 7.18 -3.08
C LEU A 17 4.24 7.98 -4.10
N THR A 18 4.11 7.45 -5.30
CA THR A 18 3.25 7.98 -6.35
C THR A 18 1.76 7.81 -5.99
N LYS A 19 0.89 8.51 -6.72
CA LYS A 19 -0.57 8.45 -6.51
C LYS A 19 -1.11 7.02 -6.63
N SER A 20 -0.61 6.24 -7.60
CA SER A 20 -0.99 4.84 -7.79
C SER A 20 -0.55 3.96 -6.62
N GLU A 21 0.66 4.16 -6.11
CA GLU A 21 1.19 3.37 -4.98
C GLU A 21 0.43 3.68 -3.68
N LYS A 22 0.09 4.95 -3.44
CA LYS A 22 -0.78 5.34 -2.31
C LYS A 22 -2.18 4.71 -2.42
N MET A 23 -2.72 4.62 -3.63
CA MET A 23 -4.00 3.94 -3.87
C MET A 23 -3.96 2.45 -3.48
N LEU A 24 -2.82 1.77 -3.66
CA LEU A 24 -2.68 0.37 -3.23
C LEU A 24 -2.78 0.21 -1.72
N VAL A 25 -2.18 1.13 -0.96
CA VAL A 25 -2.26 1.12 0.51
C VAL A 25 -3.71 1.38 0.97
N ILE A 26 -4.43 2.30 0.31
CA ILE A 26 -5.87 2.52 0.57
C ILE A 26 -6.67 1.25 0.29
N LEU A 27 -6.48 0.63 -0.87
CA LEU A 27 -7.20 -0.58 -1.27
C LEU A 27 -6.92 -1.75 -0.32
N ARG A 28 -5.70 -1.87 0.20
CA ARG A 28 -5.34 -2.86 1.22
C ARG A 28 -6.21 -2.70 2.47
N ASP A 29 -6.31 -1.48 2.99
CA ASP A 29 -7.04 -1.24 4.24
C ASP A 29 -8.55 -1.36 4.06
N GLU A 30 -9.08 -0.90 2.93
CA GLU A 30 -10.52 -0.95 2.65
C GLU A 30 -11.02 -2.35 2.25
N LEU A 31 -10.22 -3.14 1.51
CA LEU A 31 -10.69 -4.39 0.88
C LEU A 31 -10.02 -5.65 1.40
N TYR A 32 -8.85 -5.53 2.05
CA TYR A 32 -8.02 -6.69 2.42
C TYR A 32 -7.71 -6.75 3.92
N GLU A 33 -8.49 -6.05 4.77
CA GLU A 33 -8.33 -6.07 6.23
C GLU A 33 -6.88 -5.76 6.67
N SER A 34 -6.24 -4.79 5.99
CA SER A 34 -4.84 -4.42 6.18
C SER A 34 -3.82 -5.55 5.90
N SER A 35 -4.24 -6.63 5.23
CA SER A 35 -3.39 -7.77 4.87
C SER A 35 -2.81 -7.65 3.46
N TRP A 36 -1.52 -7.35 3.37
CA TRP A 36 -0.80 -7.40 2.10
C TRP A 36 -0.76 -8.79 1.47
N ASP A 37 -0.80 -9.86 2.27
CA ASP A 37 -0.78 -11.23 1.77
C ASP A 37 -2.03 -11.57 0.95
N LEU A 38 -3.19 -11.09 1.39
CA LEU A 38 -4.45 -11.26 0.63
C LEU A 38 -4.41 -10.45 -0.67
N MET A 39 -3.94 -9.21 -0.61
CA MET A 39 -3.82 -8.34 -1.79
C MET A 39 -2.83 -8.89 -2.82
N LEU A 40 -1.67 -9.37 -2.38
CA LEU A 40 -0.68 -10.02 -3.26
C LEU A 40 -1.21 -11.30 -3.88
N LYS A 41 -2.00 -12.09 -3.14
CA LYS A 41 -2.64 -13.29 -3.68
C LYS A 41 -3.64 -12.95 -4.78
N ASP A 42 -4.47 -11.91 -4.61
CA ASP A 42 -5.39 -11.45 -5.65
C ASP A 42 -4.62 -10.95 -6.88
N LEU A 43 -3.62 -10.08 -6.70
CA LEU A 43 -2.80 -9.56 -7.79
C LEU A 43 -2.05 -10.66 -8.55
N ASN A 44 -1.50 -11.66 -7.86
CA ASN A 44 -0.88 -12.82 -8.51
C ASN A 44 -1.91 -13.68 -9.27
N SER A 45 -3.15 -13.77 -8.79
CA SER A 45 -4.24 -14.47 -9.48
C SER A 45 -4.67 -13.72 -10.73
N ARG A 46 -4.71 -12.36 -10.68
CA ARG A 46 -4.90 -11.50 -11.86
C ARG A 46 -3.82 -11.68 -12.91
N LEU A 47 -2.57 -11.74 -12.47
CA LEU A 47 -1.42 -11.93 -13.36
C LEU A 47 -1.51 -13.27 -14.11
N LYS A 48 -2.13 -14.28 -13.49
CA LYS A 48 -2.41 -15.60 -14.08
C LYS A 48 -3.68 -15.65 -14.93
N GLY A 49 -4.46 -14.55 -15.00
CA GLY A 49 -5.69 -14.47 -15.79
C GLY A 49 -6.94 -15.04 -15.11
N GLU A 50 -6.92 -15.26 -13.80
CA GLU A 50 -8.10 -15.70 -13.04
C GLU A 50 -9.09 -14.53 -12.81
N PRO A 51 -10.41 -14.78 -12.69
CA PRO A 51 -11.40 -13.72 -12.48
C PRO A 51 -11.12 -12.92 -11.20
N PHE A 52 -11.20 -11.60 -11.29
CA PHE A 52 -10.72 -10.71 -10.24
C PHE A 52 -11.65 -9.55 -9.91
N ILE A 53 -11.53 -9.05 -8.67
CA ILE A 53 -12.48 -8.14 -8.03
C ILE A 53 -12.38 -6.68 -8.53
N PHE A 54 -11.25 -6.24 -9.12
CA PHE A 54 -11.03 -4.82 -9.47
C PHE A 54 -10.17 -4.60 -10.73
N LYS A 55 -10.43 -3.55 -11.51
CA LYS A 55 -9.57 -3.15 -12.65
C LYS A 55 -8.54 -2.10 -12.19
N LEU A 56 -7.31 -2.52 -11.90
CA LEU A 56 -6.15 -1.62 -11.84
C LEU A 56 -5.54 -1.56 -13.23
N ALA A 57 -5.48 -0.37 -13.81
CA ALA A 57 -5.03 -0.17 -15.18
C ALA A 57 -3.52 -0.43 -15.32
N ASP A 58 -3.21 -1.28 -16.29
CA ASP A 58 -1.95 -1.43 -17.03
C ASP A 58 -0.73 -2.14 -16.44
N ARG A 59 -0.44 -2.25 -15.13
CA ARG A 59 0.77 -3.00 -14.69
C ARG A 59 0.69 -3.67 -13.30
N ILE A 60 0.05 -4.84 -13.24
CA ILE A 60 -0.01 -5.69 -12.04
C ILE A 60 1.40 -6.05 -11.49
N ASP A 61 2.38 -6.33 -12.34
CA ASP A 61 3.77 -6.58 -11.92
C ASP A 61 4.40 -5.40 -11.16
N SER A 62 4.11 -4.17 -11.59
CA SER A 62 4.61 -2.97 -10.92
C SER A 62 3.94 -2.79 -9.56
N ASP A 63 2.65 -3.07 -9.47
CA ASP A 63 1.90 -3.00 -8.22
C ASP A 63 2.40 -4.04 -7.20
N ILE A 64 2.66 -5.27 -7.65
CA ILE A 64 3.26 -6.33 -6.82
C ILE A 64 4.62 -5.90 -6.27
N LYS A 65 5.50 -5.34 -7.13
CA LYS A 65 6.82 -4.85 -6.69
C LYS A 65 6.71 -3.70 -5.70
N CYS A 66 5.73 -2.82 -5.88
CA CYS A 66 5.49 -1.74 -4.94
C CYS A 66 5.04 -2.28 -3.58
N ILE A 67 4.07 -3.20 -3.56
CA ILE A 67 3.56 -3.81 -2.34
C ILE A 67 4.66 -4.55 -1.59
N ASP A 68 5.51 -5.30 -2.28
CA ASP A 68 6.62 -6.02 -1.64
C ASP A 68 7.59 -5.04 -0.95
N LYS A 69 7.92 -3.93 -1.63
CA LYS A 69 8.76 -2.85 -1.07
C LYS A 69 8.12 -2.22 0.17
N ILE A 70 6.82 -1.90 0.13
CA ILE A 70 6.09 -1.30 1.26
C ILE A 70 6.02 -2.29 2.43
N LYS A 71 5.61 -3.54 2.17
CA LYS A 71 5.51 -4.61 3.17
C LYS A 71 6.85 -4.89 3.86
N SER A 72 7.94 -4.92 3.08
CA SER A 72 9.29 -5.11 3.62
C SER A 72 9.71 -3.96 4.53
N PHE A 73 9.31 -2.73 4.22
CA PHE A 73 9.57 -1.56 5.05
C PHE A 73 8.75 -1.60 6.36
N GLU A 74 7.44 -1.87 6.26
CA GLU A 74 6.56 -2.01 7.43
C GLU A 74 7.06 -3.08 8.40
N LYS A 75 7.45 -4.26 7.89
CA LYS A 75 8.00 -5.34 8.72
C LYS A 75 9.33 -4.95 9.39
N LYS A 76 10.18 -4.17 8.71
CA LYS A 76 11.48 -3.74 9.25
C LYS A 76 11.33 -2.69 10.36
N LYS A 77 10.34 -1.80 10.24
CA LYS A 77 10.15 -0.65 11.13
C LYS A 77 9.01 -0.83 12.13
N ASN A 78 8.22 -1.90 12.00
CA ASN A 78 7.03 -2.18 12.80
C ASN A 78 6.02 -1.00 12.79
N VAL A 79 5.78 -0.48 11.59
CA VAL A 79 4.93 0.68 11.30
C VAL A 79 3.86 0.27 10.30
N ASN A 80 2.67 0.86 10.38
CA ASN A 80 1.62 0.68 9.38
C ASN A 80 1.54 1.94 8.50
N MET A 81 1.80 1.79 7.20
CA MET A 81 1.72 2.88 6.21
C MET A 81 0.30 3.39 6.01
N GLY A 82 -0.70 2.58 6.38
CA GLY A 82 -2.12 2.95 6.38
C GLY A 82 -2.43 4.12 7.31
N ASP A 83 -1.74 4.19 8.45
CA ASP A 83 -1.91 5.27 9.43
C ASP A 83 -1.53 6.65 8.85
N PHE A 84 -0.64 6.67 7.85
CA PHE A 84 -0.22 7.90 7.17
C PHE A 84 -1.17 8.35 6.06
N ILE A 85 -2.07 7.49 5.59
CA ILE A 85 -3.12 7.86 4.61
C ILE A 85 -4.11 8.81 5.26
N ASN A 86 -4.54 8.50 6.48
CA ASN A 86 -5.56 9.28 7.18
C ASN A 86 -5.07 10.71 7.49
N LEU A 87 -3.75 10.88 7.67
CA LEU A 87 -3.08 12.17 7.81
C LEU A 87 -3.09 13.05 6.55
N LYS A 88 -3.38 12.50 5.36
CA LYS A 88 -3.53 13.26 4.11
C LYS A 88 -4.95 13.26 3.54
N SER A 89 -5.88 12.52 4.15
CA SER A 89 -7.29 12.54 3.76
C SER A 89 -7.95 13.91 3.95
N GLU A 90 -7.36 14.82 4.75
CA GLU A 90 -7.81 16.22 4.85
C GLU A 90 -7.44 17.09 3.62
N GLY A 91 -6.70 16.57 2.63
CA GLY A 91 -6.18 17.35 1.50
C GLY A 91 -6.58 16.88 0.10
N LEU A 92 -7.43 15.88 -0.07
CA LEU A 92 -7.86 15.36 -1.39
C LEU A 92 -9.25 15.82 -1.82
N SER A 93 -9.69 16.97 -1.30
CA SER A 93 -10.86 17.68 -1.82
C SER A 93 -10.46 19.09 -2.25
N GLN A 94 -9.81 19.21 -3.42
CA GLN A 94 -10.00 20.33 -4.38
C GLN A 94 -9.53 19.90 -5.78
#